data_AF-A0A969KG50-F1
#
_entry.id   AF-A0A969KG50-F1
#
_cell.length_a   1.000
_cell.length_b   1.000
_cell.length_c   1.000
_cell.angle_alpha   90.00
_cell.angle_beta   90.00
_cell.angle_gamma   90.00
#
_symmetry.space_group_name_H-M   'P 1'
#
loop_
_entity.id
_entity.type
_entity.pdbx_description
1 polymer ?
#
loop_
_entity_poly.entity_id
_entity_poly.type
_entity_poly.pdbx_seq_one_letter_code
_entity_poly.pdbx_strand_id
1 'polypeptide(L)'
;MMKYPLFTLVMGLSSTFFPLIAIAAQGETIDSSPLMTDKVELETQSLDSDIPPSNNTPGENAVPSMDHHGEKETLEPVTVDASMEEEEELVPITTMDMAQPDLVNVEKLGGKERFTAEQLRLIEADRLFSAGQIAAAAAIYRQIKPPFPLEADLPAQNQAIANYDETTLSPKAGVYWRIAQQGLTQNLETKTLIPLASLIEAAPDFIPGQVAYIKALRTYNKVAEADTILNRLAQTYPQEWSIVALKIEREQELKRWIEASLMARRFAIMNPDHPQMEEALAQAEENLVLYQKSLRAQLRGSAIANIITGVLGYAFTGGLLGPLSALQTTMLLLEGEAGLGAKVTEQALAQLPIVEDPEVVDYVSAIGQQLAAVAGRDEFEYQFFVVLDENVNAFALPGGKVFVNTGAIAATNSEAELAGLLAHEIAHAVLSHGFQLVTEGSLTANIAQYIPYVGNTAANLIVLNYSRDMEKEADIFGTRILAASPYADDGVRNMMAVLAEEYKDEPRPPVWFSTHPESSQRIKYLEEMILKENLDRYGYEGIERHRQIKEKVNLLWEQHLQEEGLLPEEESIQTINQ
;
A
#
# COMPACT_ATOMS: atom_id res chain seq x y z
N MET A 1 -7.75 -72.35 3.64
CA MET A 1 -7.05 -72.28 2.34
C MET A 1 -6.53 -70.85 2.16
N MET A 2 -5.23 -70.70 1.91
CA MET A 2 -4.44 -69.52 1.45
C MET A 2 -4.74 -68.15 2.10
N LYS A 3 -3.93 -67.54 3.01
CA LYS A 3 -2.50 -67.11 3.05
C LYS A 3 -2.10 -65.93 2.13
N TYR A 4 -2.10 -64.72 2.72
CA TYR A 4 -1.07 -63.64 2.74
C TYR A 4 -0.70 -62.86 1.44
N PRO A 5 -0.03 -61.67 1.52
CA PRO A 5 -0.02 -60.61 2.56
C PRO A 5 0.07 -59.14 2.05
N LEU A 6 -0.05 -58.21 3.02
CA LEU A 6 0.56 -56.87 3.12
C LEU A 6 1.98 -56.77 2.50
N PHE A 7 2.27 -55.63 1.88
CA PHE A 7 3.64 -55.14 1.69
C PHE A 7 3.84 -53.76 2.31
N THR A 8 4.68 -53.75 3.34
CA THR A 8 5.41 -52.60 3.90
C THR A 8 6.43 -52.11 2.86
N LEU A 9 6.50 -50.81 2.58
CA LEU A 9 7.64 -50.22 1.88
C LEU A 9 8.45 -49.34 2.83
N VAL A 10 9.71 -49.73 2.94
CA VAL A 10 10.78 -49.19 3.77
C VAL A 10 11.34 -47.90 3.17
N MET A 11 11.65 -46.93 4.03
CA MET A 11 12.42 -45.73 3.70
C MET A 11 13.76 -46.08 3.05
N GLY A 12 14.01 -45.52 1.87
CA GLY A 12 15.32 -45.47 1.23
C GLY A 12 15.74 -44.02 1.02
N LEU A 13 16.74 -43.59 1.79
CA LEU A 13 17.52 -42.37 1.55
C LEU A 13 18.19 -42.47 0.18
N SER A 14 17.99 -41.48 -0.69
CA SER A 14 18.96 -41.17 -1.74
C SER A 14 18.99 -39.67 -2.02
N SER A 15 20.22 -39.19 -2.02
CA SER A 15 20.70 -37.82 -2.09
C SER A 15 20.73 -37.27 -3.53
N THR A 16 20.61 -35.94 -3.62
CA THR A 16 21.21 -35.04 -4.63
C THR A 16 20.86 -35.25 -6.10
N PHE A 17 20.15 -34.28 -6.70
CA PHE A 17 20.37 -33.83 -8.09
C PHE A 17 19.99 -32.36 -8.27
N PHE A 18 21.00 -31.50 -8.40
CA PHE A 18 20.93 -30.17 -9.04
C PHE A 18 21.14 -30.36 -10.55
N PRO A 19 20.41 -29.68 -11.44
CA PRO A 19 20.86 -29.50 -12.81
C PRO A 19 21.65 -28.19 -12.93
N LEU A 20 22.97 -28.32 -13.08
CA LEU A 20 23.84 -27.32 -13.69
C LEU A 20 23.52 -27.30 -15.20
N ILE A 21 23.09 -26.17 -15.74
CA ILE A 21 23.14 -25.94 -17.19
C ILE A 21 24.43 -25.18 -17.48
N ALA A 22 25.41 -25.90 -18.01
CA ALA A 22 26.61 -25.35 -18.63
C ALA A 22 26.29 -25.01 -20.09
N ILE A 23 26.46 -23.76 -20.50
CA ILE A 23 26.56 -23.37 -21.91
C ILE A 23 28.02 -23.01 -22.18
N ALA A 24 28.59 -23.72 -23.16
CA ALA A 24 29.97 -23.64 -23.58
C ALA A 24 30.28 -22.30 -24.26
N ALA A 25 31.43 -21.72 -23.88
CA ALA A 25 32.07 -20.64 -24.60
C ALA A 25 32.71 -21.19 -25.90
N GLN A 26 32.31 -20.64 -27.04
CA GLN A 26 33.14 -20.64 -28.25
C GLN A 26 33.58 -19.21 -28.49
N GLY A 27 34.90 -19.02 -28.51
CA GLY A 27 35.52 -17.72 -28.72
C GLY A 27 35.47 -17.32 -30.19
N GLU A 28 34.99 -16.10 -30.43
CA GLU A 28 35.36 -15.33 -31.60
C GLU A 28 36.11 -14.08 -31.13
N THR A 29 37.32 -13.92 -31.66
CA THR A 29 38.20 -12.78 -31.43
C THR A 29 37.62 -11.53 -32.08
N ILE A 30 37.30 -10.51 -31.28
CA ILE A 30 36.90 -9.18 -31.78
C ILE A 30 38.12 -8.26 -31.78
N ASP A 31 38.41 -7.75 -32.97
CA ASP A 31 39.41 -6.77 -33.34
C ASP A 31 39.18 -5.42 -32.62
N SER A 32 40.24 -4.88 -32.04
CA SER A 32 40.24 -3.61 -31.32
C SER A 32 40.63 -2.46 -32.26
N SER A 33 39.66 -1.68 -32.72
CA SER A 33 39.88 -0.33 -33.30
C SER A 33 38.73 0.62 -32.93
N PRO A 34 39.00 1.91 -32.64
CA PRO A 34 38.02 2.83 -32.09
C PRO A 34 37.16 3.43 -33.22
N LEU A 35 35.84 3.37 -33.09
CA LEU A 35 34.91 4.03 -34.01
C LEU A 35 34.33 5.31 -33.41
N MET A 36 34.31 6.31 -34.29
CA MET A 36 34.07 7.72 -34.07
C MET A 36 32.68 8.05 -33.53
N THR A 37 32.63 9.19 -32.84
CA THR A 37 31.43 9.98 -32.55
C THR A 37 30.75 10.42 -33.85
N ASP A 38 29.54 9.95 -34.11
CA ASP A 38 28.64 10.58 -35.08
C ASP A 38 27.57 11.41 -34.36
N LYS A 39 27.63 12.72 -34.64
CA LYS A 39 26.54 13.68 -34.37
C LYS A 39 25.36 13.31 -35.28
N VAL A 40 24.19 13.12 -34.69
CA VAL A 40 22.94 13.06 -35.46
C VAL A 40 22.38 14.48 -35.57
N GLU A 41 22.36 14.98 -36.80
CA GLU A 41 21.71 16.21 -37.24
C GLU A 41 20.20 15.95 -37.40
N LEU A 42 19.36 16.78 -36.78
CA LEU A 42 17.91 16.71 -36.89
C LEU A 42 17.46 17.38 -38.20
N GLU A 43 17.09 16.58 -39.20
CA GLU A 43 16.33 17.05 -40.35
C GLU A 43 14.84 17.17 -39.98
N THR A 44 14.33 18.40 -40.01
CA THR A 44 12.90 18.70 -39.95
C THR A 44 12.27 18.50 -41.33
N GLN A 45 11.36 17.55 -41.47
CA GLN A 45 10.44 17.48 -42.60
C GLN A 45 9.01 17.78 -42.16
N SER A 46 8.47 18.83 -42.75
CA SER A 46 7.08 19.29 -42.72
C SER A 46 6.16 18.32 -43.45
N LEU A 47 5.04 17.95 -42.83
CA LEU A 47 3.91 17.33 -43.50
C LEU A 47 2.64 18.13 -43.18
N ASP A 48 2.15 18.81 -44.21
CA ASP A 48 0.80 19.35 -44.32
C ASP A 48 -0.24 18.21 -44.27
N SER A 49 -1.32 18.39 -43.51
CA SER A 49 -2.65 17.97 -43.96
C SER A 49 -3.77 18.73 -43.25
N ASP A 50 -4.71 19.16 -44.10
CA ASP A 50 -5.87 20.01 -43.90
C ASP A 50 -6.92 19.50 -42.90
N ILE A 51 -7.44 20.40 -42.05
CA ILE A 51 -8.76 20.30 -41.39
C ILE A 51 -9.43 21.69 -41.38
N PRO A 52 -10.72 21.84 -41.76
CA PRO A 52 -11.38 23.15 -41.94
C PRO A 52 -11.92 23.73 -40.61
N PRO A 53 -12.23 25.05 -40.53
CA PRO A 53 -12.53 25.71 -39.27
C PRO A 53 -14.03 25.69 -38.92
N SER A 54 -14.32 25.54 -37.62
CA SER A 54 -15.63 25.79 -37.02
C SER A 54 -15.58 27.11 -36.24
N ASN A 55 -16.39 28.08 -36.68
CA ASN A 55 -16.67 29.34 -36.00
C ASN A 55 -17.31 29.10 -34.62
N ASN A 56 -16.91 29.89 -33.62
CA ASN A 56 -17.81 30.70 -32.77
C ASN A 56 -17.00 31.55 -31.77
N THR A 57 -17.06 32.87 -31.96
CA THR A 57 -16.88 33.92 -30.92
C THR A 57 -18.28 34.32 -30.42
N PRO A 58 -18.46 34.82 -29.16
CA PRO A 58 -17.99 36.15 -28.71
C PRO A 58 -17.52 36.15 -27.23
N GLY A 59 -16.92 37.18 -26.63
CA GLY A 59 -16.68 38.58 -26.97
C GLY A 59 -15.93 39.27 -25.81
N GLU A 60 -15.37 40.42 -26.14
CA GLU A 60 -14.49 41.33 -25.40
C GLU A 60 -14.85 41.64 -23.93
N ASN A 61 -13.83 41.85 -23.09
CA ASN A 61 -13.49 43.21 -22.64
C ASN A 61 -12.14 43.31 -21.94
N ALA A 62 -11.43 44.37 -22.32
CA ALA A 62 -10.09 44.74 -21.91
C ALA A 62 -10.03 45.38 -20.51
N VAL A 63 -8.92 45.18 -19.79
CA VAL A 63 -8.43 46.09 -18.75
C VAL A 63 -6.90 46.20 -18.87
N PRO A 64 -6.32 47.41 -18.94
CA PRO A 64 -4.87 47.60 -18.95
C PRO A 64 -4.29 47.87 -17.55
N SER A 65 -2.99 47.59 -17.48
CA SER A 65 -1.99 47.89 -16.45
C SER A 65 -2.09 49.23 -15.71
N MET A 66 -1.69 49.26 -14.42
CA MET A 66 -0.63 50.16 -13.95
C MET A 66 -0.16 49.89 -12.51
N ASP A 67 1.13 50.19 -12.31
CA ASP A 67 2.00 50.00 -11.15
C ASP A 67 1.75 50.92 -9.94
N HIS A 68 2.39 50.51 -8.84
CA HIS A 68 2.67 51.17 -7.56
C HIS A 68 2.83 52.70 -7.53
N HIS A 69 2.26 53.32 -6.49
CA HIS A 69 2.99 54.09 -5.47
C HIS A 69 2.11 54.35 -4.24
N GLY A 70 2.71 54.29 -3.05
CA GLY A 70 2.02 54.47 -1.76
C GLY A 70 2.08 55.89 -1.22
N GLU A 71 1.31 56.14 -0.16
CA GLU A 71 1.73 56.95 0.98
C GLU A 71 0.81 56.77 2.20
N LYS A 72 1.39 57.10 3.35
CA LYS A 72 1.00 56.84 4.74
C LYS A 72 -0.29 57.54 5.17
N GLU A 73 -1.00 56.91 6.12
CA GLU A 73 -1.67 57.66 7.18
C GLU A 73 -1.55 56.94 8.53
N THR A 74 -1.18 57.71 9.55
CA THR A 74 -0.80 57.33 10.91
C THR A 74 -1.99 57.38 11.86
N LEU A 75 -2.17 56.38 12.72
CA LEU A 75 -2.90 56.51 13.98
C LEU A 75 -2.20 55.76 15.12
N GLU A 76 -2.20 56.41 16.29
CA GLU A 76 -1.44 56.20 17.53
C GLU A 76 -1.84 54.94 18.34
N PRO A 77 -1.01 54.50 19.32
CA PRO A 77 -1.21 53.26 20.05
C PRO A 77 -2.20 53.43 21.21
N VAL A 78 -3.20 52.55 21.28
CA VAL A 78 -4.03 52.41 22.49
C VAL A 78 -3.31 51.48 23.46
N THR A 79 -2.77 52.07 24.52
CA THR A 79 -2.41 51.37 25.76
C THR A 79 -3.68 50.96 26.48
N VAL A 80 -3.85 49.66 26.78
CA VAL A 80 -4.79 49.23 27.82
C VAL A 80 -4.06 48.44 28.89
N ASP A 81 -4.44 48.82 30.09
CA ASP A 81 -3.91 48.60 31.41
C ASP A 81 -3.87 47.12 31.84
N ALA A 82 -2.83 46.76 32.58
CA ALA A 82 -2.72 45.50 33.29
C ALA A 82 -3.27 45.71 34.70
N SER A 83 -4.56 45.50 34.89
CA SER A 83 -5.13 45.17 36.20
C SER A 83 -6.58 44.70 36.04
N MET A 84 -6.80 43.40 36.27
CA MET A 84 -7.94 42.83 37.01
C MET A 84 -7.90 41.31 36.83
N GLU A 85 -7.37 40.64 37.85
CA GLU A 85 -7.67 39.25 38.14
C GLU A 85 -9.16 39.18 38.50
N GLU A 86 -9.97 38.61 37.62
CA GLU A 86 -11.27 38.03 38.00
C GLU A 86 -11.16 36.51 37.81
N GLU A 87 -11.17 35.80 38.94
CA GLU A 87 -11.40 34.38 39.02
C GLU A 87 -12.78 34.08 38.41
N GLU A 88 -12.82 33.52 37.19
CA GLU A 88 -14.05 32.87 36.71
C GLU A 88 -14.24 31.56 37.49
N GLU A 89 -15.08 31.68 38.51
CA GLU A 89 -15.65 30.64 39.32
C GLU A 89 -16.22 29.51 38.44
N LEU A 90 -15.66 28.30 38.59
CA LEU A 90 -16.19 27.06 38.02
C LEU A 90 -17.67 26.92 38.38
N VAL A 91 -18.56 27.19 37.43
CA VAL A 91 -19.98 26.91 37.57
C VAL A 91 -20.13 25.39 37.64
N PRO A 92 -20.62 24.82 38.76
CA PRO A 92 -20.89 23.40 38.80
C PRO A 92 -22.00 23.13 37.80
N ILE A 93 -21.76 22.22 36.85
CA ILE A 93 -22.80 21.72 35.95
C ILE A 93 -23.82 21.00 36.83
N THR A 94 -24.84 21.75 37.25
CA THR A 94 -26.08 21.21 37.80
C THR A 94 -26.62 20.24 36.76
N THR A 95 -26.83 19.00 37.20
CA THR A 95 -27.56 17.93 36.51
C THR A 95 -28.66 18.51 35.62
N MET A 96 -28.37 18.68 34.33
CA MET A 96 -29.42 18.91 33.35
C MET A 96 -30.18 17.60 33.26
N ASP A 97 -31.47 17.72 33.54
CA ASP A 97 -32.48 16.69 33.46
C ASP A 97 -32.28 15.87 32.19
N MET A 98 -31.82 14.62 32.35
CA MET A 98 -31.72 13.64 31.28
C MET A 98 -33.12 13.20 30.88
N ALA A 99 -33.85 14.06 30.18
CA ALA A 99 -34.90 13.60 29.30
C ALA A 99 -34.21 12.72 28.25
N GLN A 100 -34.40 11.40 28.37
CA GLN A 100 -33.87 10.37 27.48
C GLN A 100 -33.95 10.86 26.03
N PRO A 101 -32.83 11.08 25.32
CA PRO A 101 -32.90 11.20 23.88
C PRO A 101 -33.38 9.84 23.37
N ASP A 102 -34.46 9.85 22.60
CA ASP A 102 -35.17 8.67 22.09
C ASP A 102 -34.17 7.53 21.81
N LEU A 103 -34.14 6.56 22.73
CA LEU A 103 -33.42 5.32 22.56
C LEU A 103 -34.08 4.68 21.34
N VAL A 104 -33.38 4.69 20.19
CA VAL A 104 -33.79 3.86 19.06
C VAL A 104 -33.80 2.44 19.61
N ASN A 105 -35.01 1.90 19.77
CA ASN A 105 -35.21 0.60 20.36
C ASN A 105 -34.69 -0.44 19.36
N VAL A 106 -33.47 -0.92 19.61
CA VAL A 106 -32.75 -1.91 18.80
C VAL A 106 -33.50 -3.26 18.76
N GLU A 107 -34.56 -3.43 19.56
CA GLU A 107 -35.49 -4.56 19.47
C GLU A 107 -36.09 -4.77 18.06
N LYS A 108 -36.06 -3.76 17.17
CA LYS A 108 -36.57 -3.90 15.79
C LYS A 108 -35.64 -4.57 14.79
N LEU A 109 -34.40 -4.90 15.16
CA LEU A 109 -33.42 -5.53 14.28
C LEU A 109 -32.89 -6.87 14.82
N GLY A 110 -33.70 -7.66 15.55
CA GLY A 110 -33.41 -9.10 15.77
C GLY A 110 -32.09 -9.47 16.49
N GLY A 111 -31.26 -8.50 16.90
CA GLY A 111 -29.98 -8.71 17.55
C GLY A 111 -30.14 -9.29 18.94
N LYS A 112 -29.49 -10.43 19.20
CA LYS A 112 -29.50 -11.11 20.51
C LYS A 112 -28.60 -10.42 21.54
N GLU A 113 -27.75 -9.46 21.15
CA GLU A 113 -26.74 -8.83 22.03
C GLU A 113 -26.94 -7.32 22.23
N ARG A 114 -26.88 -6.87 23.49
CA ARG A 114 -27.01 -5.44 23.86
C ARG A 114 -25.66 -4.72 23.76
N PHE A 115 -25.66 -3.44 23.40
CA PHE A 115 -24.47 -2.57 23.49
C PHE A 115 -23.91 -2.54 24.91
N THR A 116 -22.59 -2.62 25.03
CA THR A 116 -21.90 -2.38 26.31
C THR A 116 -21.98 -0.89 26.67
N ALA A 117 -21.74 -0.55 27.94
CA ALA A 117 -21.70 0.84 28.39
C ALA A 117 -20.62 1.66 27.65
N GLU A 118 -19.51 1.02 27.33
CA GLU A 118 -18.41 1.60 26.54
C GLU A 118 -18.87 1.91 25.11
N GLN A 119 -19.49 0.94 24.44
CA GLN A 119 -20.01 1.11 23.09
C GLN A 119 -21.09 2.19 23.02
N LEU A 120 -21.97 2.30 24.02
CA LEU A 120 -22.96 3.38 24.07
C LEU A 120 -22.31 4.77 24.14
N ARG A 121 -21.19 4.91 24.84
CA ARG A 121 -20.43 6.17 24.87
C ARG A 121 -19.70 6.45 23.57
N LEU A 122 -19.17 5.42 22.91
CA LEU A 122 -18.61 5.58 21.56
C LEU A 122 -19.69 6.01 20.56
N ILE A 123 -20.91 5.48 20.65
CA ILE A 123 -22.05 5.91 19.82
C ILE A 123 -22.43 7.37 20.11
N GLU A 124 -22.41 7.79 21.37
CA GLU A 124 -22.61 9.20 21.73
C GLU A 124 -21.53 10.09 21.08
N ALA A 125 -20.26 9.66 21.14
CA ALA A 125 -19.16 10.35 20.48
C ALA A 125 -19.32 10.39 18.95
N ASP A 126 -19.69 9.28 18.31
CA ASP A 126 -19.95 9.19 16.86
C ASP A 126 -21.04 10.16 16.41
N ARG A 127 -22.11 10.31 17.21
CA ARG A 127 -23.20 11.26 16.96
C ARG A 127 -22.72 12.71 17.07
N LEU A 128 -21.92 13.03 18.09
CA LEU A 128 -21.31 14.35 18.24
C LEU A 128 -20.36 14.66 17.09
N PHE A 129 -19.53 13.69 16.69
CA PHE A 129 -18.60 13.79 15.58
C PHE A 129 -19.35 14.10 14.28
N SER A 130 -20.38 13.31 13.97
CA SER A 130 -21.23 13.49 12.78
C SER A 130 -22.00 14.82 12.78
N ALA A 131 -22.27 15.39 13.96
CA ALA A 131 -22.85 16.72 14.12
C ALA A 131 -21.84 17.87 14.02
N GLY A 132 -20.56 17.58 13.74
CA GLY A 132 -19.47 18.56 13.66
C GLY A 132 -18.93 19.02 15.02
N GLN A 133 -19.34 18.40 16.13
CA GLN A 133 -18.87 18.70 17.49
C GLN A 133 -17.59 17.92 17.82
N ILE A 134 -16.57 18.06 16.97
CA ILE A 134 -15.35 17.24 16.98
C ILE A 134 -14.63 17.25 18.33
N ALA A 135 -14.48 18.42 18.96
CA ALA A 135 -13.79 18.53 20.26
C ALA A 135 -14.53 17.78 21.39
N ALA A 136 -15.87 17.79 21.37
CA ALA A 136 -16.68 17.08 22.36
C ALA A 136 -16.62 15.56 22.13
N ALA A 137 -16.71 15.12 20.88
CA ALA A 137 -16.53 13.72 20.50
C ALA A 137 -15.14 13.20 20.93
N ALA A 138 -14.06 13.92 20.57
CA ALA A 138 -12.69 13.58 20.95
C ALA A 138 -12.49 13.48 22.46
N ALA A 139 -13.17 14.31 23.26
CA ALA A 139 -13.11 14.22 24.72
C ALA A 139 -13.73 12.92 25.27
N ILE A 140 -14.76 12.38 24.60
CA ILE A 140 -15.37 11.08 24.95
C ILE A 140 -14.47 9.94 24.47
N TYR A 141 -14.00 9.96 23.22
CA TYR A 141 -13.09 8.92 22.70
C TYR A 141 -11.84 8.78 23.57
N ARG A 142 -11.24 9.89 24.02
CA ARG A 142 -10.07 9.90 24.93
C ARG A 142 -10.31 9.23 26.27
N GLN A 143 -11.53 9.26 26.78
CA GLN A 143 -11.86 8.61 28.06
C GLN A 143 -12.00 7.09 27.92
N ILE A 144 -12.27 6.62 26.70
CA ILE A 144 -12.59 5.23 26.40
C ILE A 144 -11.34 4.50 25.91
N LYS A 145 -10.62 5.09 24.95
CA LYS A 145 -9.46 4.48 24.31
C LYS A 145 -8.25 4.54 25.26
N PRO A 146 -7.71 3.40 25.71
CA PRO A 146 -6.54 3.40 26.58
C PRO A 146 -5.31 3.99 25.85
N PRO A 147 -4.35 4.55 26.59
CA PRO A 147 -3.06 4.91 26.02
C PRO A 147 -2.38 3.69 25.40
N PHE A 148 -1.54 3.91 24.38
CA PHE A 148 -0.77 2.78 23.85
C PHE A 148 0.24 2.29 24.90
N PRO A 149 0.44 0.96 25.05
CA PRO A 149 1.42 0.42 26.00
C PRO A 149 2.84 0.99 25.84
N LEU A 150 3.17 1.45 24.63
CA LEU A 150 4.46 2.02 24.26
C LEU A 150 4.73 3.44 24.77
N GLU A 151 3.76 4.13 25.41
CA GLU A 151 3.96 5.50 25.91
C GLU A 151 5.06 5.65 26.99
N ALA A 152 5.47 4.55 27.64
CA ALA A 152 6.48 4.57 28.72
C ALA A 152 7.89 4.09 28.32
N ASP A 153 8.03 3.33 27.22
CA ASP A 153 9.27 2.67 26.81
C ASP A 153 9.38 2.66 25.27
N LEU A 154 9.30 3.83 24.63
CA LEU A 154 9.76 3.95 23.25
C LEU A 154 11.28 3.77 23.26
N PRO A 155 11.86 2.63 22.81
CA PRO A 155 13.24 2.69 22.37
C PRO A 155 13.26 3.78 21.29
N ALA A 156 14.26 4.67 21.32
CA ALA A 156 14.47 5.57 20.19
C ALA A 156 14.50 4.69 18.94
N GLN A 157 13.45 4.74 18.13
CA GLN A 157 13.47 4.06 16.84
C GLN A 157 14.69 4.64 16.15
N ASN A 158 15.67 3.77 15.91
CA ASN A 158 16.85 4.07 15.13
C ASN A 158 16.41 4.11 13.65
N GLN A 159 15.38 4.89 13.32
CA GLN A 159 15.20 5.38 11.96
C GLN A 159 16.50 6.09 11.66
N ALA A 160 17.26 5.53 10.74
CA ALA A 160 18.54 6.11 10.39
C ALA A 160 18.27 7.53 9.91
N ILE A 161 18.71 8.52 10.68
CA ILE A 161 18.47 9.92 10.36
C ILE A 161 19.47 10.27 9.27
N ALA A 162 18.97 10.52 8.06
CA ALA A 162 19.80 10.95 6.96
C ALA A 162 20.49 12.28 7.30
N ASN A 163 21.79 12.35 7.04
CA ASN A 163 22.60 13.52 7.30
C ASN A 163 23.19 14.06 5.99
N TYR A 164 22.89 15.33 5.69
CA TYR A 164 23.40 16.04 4.52
C TYR A 164 24.39 17.16 4.89
N ASP A 165 24.54 17.46 6.18
CA ASP A 165 25.37 18.59 6.64
C ASP A 165 26.81 18.14 6.88
N GLU A 166 27.70 18.52 5.98
CA GLU A 166 29.13 18.25 6.07
C GLU A 166 29.78 18.79 7.36
N THR A 167 29.20 19.82 7.98
CA THR A 167 29.76 20.44 9.19
C THR A 167 29.58 19.58 10.44
N THR A 168 28.66 18.63 10.39
CA THR A 168 28.42 17.67 11.47
C THR A 168 29.41 16.50 11.46
N LEU A 169 30.20 16.35 10.39
CA LEU A 169 31.19 15.29 10.28
C LEU A 169 32.27 15.43 11.35
N SER A 170 32.64 14.30 11.96
CA SER A 170 33.81 14.25 12.84
C SER A 170 35.07 14.73 12.09
N PRO A 171 36.09 15.28 12.79
CA PRO A 171 37.33 15.72 12.13
C PRO A 171 37.97 14.63 11.26
N LYS A 172 37.87 13.37 11.69
CA LYS A 172 38.36 12.20 10.95
C LYS A 172 37.55 11.98 9.66
N ALA A 173 36.22 11.95 9.76
CA ALA A 173 35.33 11.80 8.61
C ALA A 173 35.49 12.97 7.61
N GLY A 174 35.59 14.21 8.10
CA GLY A 174 35.82 15.39 7.25
C GLY A 174 37.16 15.35 6.50
N VAL A 175 38.21 14.73 7.07
CA VAL A 175 39.47 14.49 6.34
C VAL A 175 39.27 13.48 5.21
N TYR A 176 38.58 12.37 5.47
CA TYR A 176 38.27 11.37 4.44
C TYR A 176 37.44 11.96 3.30
N TRP A 177 36.42 12.75 3.63
CA TRP A 177 35.59 13.43 2.63
C TRP A 177 36.42 14.35 1.74
N ARG A 178 37.29 15.19 2.31
CA ARG A 178 38.14 16.09 1.53
C ARG A 178 39.10 15.36 0.60
N ILE A 179 39.72 14.27 1.07
CA ILE A 179 40.64 13.46 0.24
C ILE A 179 39.86 12.77 -0.88
N ALA A 180 38.69 12.20 -0.58
CA ALA A 180 37.81 11.61 -1.58
C ALA A 180 37.46 12.59 -2.69
N GLN A 181 37.07 13.82 -2.33
CA GLN A 181 36.74 14.88 -3.30
C GLN A 181 37.91 15.25 -4.21
N GLN A 182 39.12 15.31 -3.66
CA GLN A 182 40.33 15.49 -4.47
C GLN A 182 40.59 14.30 -5.40
N GLY A 183 40.39 13.07 -4.90
CA GLY A 183 40.49 11.84 -5.69
C GLY A 183 39.53 11.81 -6.87
N LEU A 184 38.26 12.18 -6.64
CA LEU A 184 37.22 12.30 -7.66
C LEU A 184 37.61 13.30 -8.74
N THR A 185 38.05 14.50 -8.34
CA THR A 185 38.49 15.56 -9.27
C THR A 185 39.70 15.13 -10.10
N GLN A 186 40.61 14.34 -9.52
CA GLN A 186 41.81 13.83 -10.19
C GLN A 186 41.57 12.53 -10.97
N ASN A 187 40.36 11.96 -10.89
CA ASN A 187 40.02 10.63 -11.43
C ASN A 187 41.00 9.52 -10.98
N LEU A 188 41.35 9.52 -9.70
CA LEU A 188 42.29 8.54 -9.11
C LEU A 188 41.54 7.54 -8.22
N GLU A 189 41.48 6.28 -8.65
CA GLU A 189 40.72 5.22 -7.97
C GLU A 189 41.09 5.11 -6.49
N THR A 190 42.36 4.91 -6.17
CA THR A 190 42.81 4.67 -4.79
C THR A 190 42.57 5.88 -3.88
N LYS A 191 42.71 7.11 -4.41
CA LYS A 191 42.44 8.34 -3.66
C LYS A 191 40.94 8.65 -3.55
N THR A 192 40.09 7.91 -4.25
CA THR A 192 38.64 8.04 -4.21
C THR A 192 38.02 6.97 -3.32
N LEU A 193 38.24 5.70 -3.67
CA LEU A 193 37.52 4.58 -3.05
C LEU A 193 37.94 4.34 -1.60
N ILE A 194 39.23 4.37 -1.27
CA ILE A 194 39.69 4.11 0.11
C ILE A 194 39.17 5.18 1.08
N PRO A 195 39.29 6.48 0.78
CA PRO A 195 38.73 7.51 1.65
C PRO A 195 37.20 7.46 1.73
N LEU A 196 36.49 7.21 0.62
CA LEU A 196 35.03 7.08 0.65
C LEU A 196 34.56 5.87 1.49
N ALA A 197 35.20 4.71 1.34
CA ALA A 197 34.91 3.55 2.18
C ALA A 197 35.14 3.86 3.67
N SER A 198 36.25 4.56 4.00
CA SER A 198 36.56 4.98 5.37
C SER A 198 35.59 6.04 5.90
N LEU A 199 35.06 6.90 5.01
CA LEU A 199 34.05 7.90 5.34
C LEU A 199 32.74 7.24 5.73
N ILE A 200 32.21 6.32 4.91
CA ILE A 200 30.92 5.69 5.17
C ILE A 200 30.96 4.74 6.39
N GLU A 201 32.14 4.23 6.76
CA GLU A 201 32.32 3.51 8.02
C GLU A 201 32.27 4.47 9.23
N ALA A 202 32.85 5.66 9.09
CA ALA A 202 32.91 6.66 10.16
C ALA A 202 31.63 7.51 10.31
N ALA A 203 30.85 7.65 9.24
CA ALA A 203 29.61 8.42 9.16
C ALA A 203 28.62 7.72 8.21
N PRO A 204 28.02 6.58 8.63
CA PRO A 204 27.14 5.77 7.78
C PRO A 204 25.82 6.47 7.41
N ASP A 205 25.44 7.48 8.16
CA ASP A 205 24.28 8.36 7.99
C ASP A 205 24.52 9.53 7.02
N PHE A 206 25.78 9.81 6.67
CA PHE A 206 26.13 10.90 5.75
C PHE A 206 25.85 10.53 4.28
N ILE A 207 24.66 10.91 3.80
CA ILE A 207 24.12 10.51 2.49
C ILE A 207 25.00 10.97 1.31
N PRO A 208 25.53 12.21 1.26
CA PRO A 208 26.40 12.62 0.15
C PRO A 208 27.64 11.72 -0.01
N GLY A 209 28.21 11.24 1.10
CA GLY A 209 29.33 10.30 1.10
C GLY A 209 28.94 8.93 0.55
N GLN A 210 27.78 8.41 0.96
CA GLN A 210 27.22 7.15 0.45
C GLN A 210 26.98 7.20 -1.06
N VAL A 211 26.30 8.26 -1.53
CA VAL A 211 26.02 8.50 -2.96
C VAL A 211 27.31 8.60 -3.76
N ALA A 212 28.29 9.37 -3.27
CA ALA A 212 29.59 9.50 -3.91
C ALA A 212 30.34 8.15 -4.00
N TYR A 213 30.26 7.32 -2.95
CA TYR A 213 30.89 6.01 -2.94
C TYR A 213 30.28 5.07 -3.99
N ILE A 214 28.94 5.00 -4.07
CA ILE A 214 28.24 4.19 -5.07
C ILE A 214 28.62 4.63 -6.49
N LYS A 215 28.59 5.93 -6.77
CA LYS A 215 28.97 6.48 -8.10
C LYS A 215 30.43 6.17 -8.43
N ALA A 216 31.34 6.29 -7.46
CA ALA A 216 32.75 5.97 -7.64
C ALA A 216 32.96 4.48 -7.91
N LEU A 217 32.32 3.58 -7.15
CA LEU A 217 32.40 2.14 -7.37
C LEU A 217 31.96 1.77 -8.80
N ARG A 218 30.86 2.35 -9.28
CA ARG A 218 30.40 2.16 -10.67
C ARG A 218 31.43 2.66 -11.69
N THR A 219 31.97 3.86 -11.47
CA THR A 219 33.01 4.47 -12.35
C THR A 219 34.24 3.57 -12.48
N TYR A 220 34.65 2.91 -11.40
CA TYR A 220 35.81 2.00 -11.38
C TYR A 220 35.42 0.52 -11.58
N ASN A 221 34.29 0.25 -12.23
CA ASN A 221 33.84 -1.09 -12.63
C ASN A 221 33.64 -2.10 -11.46
N LYS A 222 33.29 -1.60 -10.27
CA LYS A 222 32.93 -2.38 -9.07
C LYS A 222 31.42 -2.42 -8.86
N VAL A 223 30.68 -2.72 -9.94
CA VAL A 223 29.21 -2.61 -9.99
C VAL A 223 28.51 -3.50 -8.97
N ALA A 224 28.97 -4.73 -8.75
CA ALA A 224 28.34 -5.65 -7.79
C ALA A 224 28.41 -5.16 -6.33
N GLU A 225 29.51 -4.50 -5.95
CA GLU A 225 29.66 -3.88 -4.63
C GLU A 225 28.73 -2.65 -4.52
N ALA A 226 28.67 -1.82 -5.57
CA ALA A 226 27.78 -0.68 -5.63
C ALA A 226 26.31 -1.10 -5.48
N ASP A 227 25.88 -2.12 -6.21
CA ASP A 227 24.51 -2.65 -6.16
C ASP A 227 24.16 -3.20 -4.77
N THR A 228 25.10 -3.89 -4.12
CA THR A 228 24.91 -4.42 -2.76
C THR A 228 24.66 -3.30 -1.74
N ILE A 229 25.45 -2.22 -1.83
CA ILE A 229 25.32 -1.07 -0.93
C ILE A 229 24.04 -0.28 -1.24
N LEU A 230 23.77 -0.03 -2.52
CA LEU A 230 22.60 0.71 -2.98
C LEU A 230 21.29 0.03 -2.55
N ASN A 231 21.18 -1.29 -2.69
CA ASN A 231 20.00 -2.04 -2.25
C ASN A 231 19.75 -1.90 -0.75
N ARG A 232 20.82 -1.97 0.07
CA ARG A 232 20.72 -1.78 1.52
C ARG A 232 20.29 -0.36 1.88
N LEU A 233 20.86 0.65 1.21
CA LEU A 233 20.53 2.04 1.47
C LEU A 233 19.09 2.35 1.05
N ALA A 234 18.62 1.86 -0.08
CA ALA A 234 17.23 2.07 -0.51
C ALA A 234 16.22 1.48 0.49
N GLN A 235 16.55 0.36 1.15
CA GLN A 235 15.74 -0.20 2.25
C GLN A 235 15.83 0.61 3.55
N THR A 236 16.99 1.21 3.82
CA THR A 236 17.25 1.95 5.07
C THR A 236 16.71 3.38 5.00
N TYR A 237 16.75 3.97 3.80
CA TYR A 237 16.46 5.38 3.51
C TYR A 237 15.48 5.50 2.32
N PRO A 238 14.29 4.86 2.38
CA PRO A 238 13.34 4.83 1.27
C PRO A 238 12.78 6.22 0.90
N GLN A 239 12.86 7.19 1.81
CA GLN A 239 12.44 8.58 1.62
C GLN A 239 13.53 9.49 1.03
N GLU A 240 14.77 9.00 0.88
CA GLU A 240 15.88 9.83 0.40
C GLU A 240 15.97 9.76 -1.13
N TRP A 241 15.46 10.79 -1.80
CA TRP A 241 15.45 10.85 -3.28
C TRP A 241 16.82 10.58 -3.90
N SER A 242 17.90 11.08 -3.31
CA SER A 242 19.26 10.87 -3.85
C SER A 242 19.69 9.39 -3.90
N ILE A 243 19.12 8.54 -3.04
CA ILE A 243 19.31 7.10 -3.02
C ILE A 243 18.32 6.42 -3.97
N VAL A 244 17.05 6.81 -3.92
CA VAL A 244 15.99 6.23 -4.76
C VAL A 244 16.25 6.51 -6.25
N ALA A 245 16.65 7.73 -6.61
CA ALA A 245 17.03 8.10 -7.97
C ALA A 245 18.20 7.26 -8.49
N LEU A 246 19.23 7.01 -7.67
CA LEU A 246 20.34 6.11 -8.03
C LEU A 246 19.85 4.68 -8.32
N LYS A 247 18.86 4.22 -7.56
CA LYS A 247 18.26 2.90 -7.76
C LYS A 247 17.41 2.86 -9.03
N ILE A 248 16.61 3.89 -9.30
CA ILE A 248 15.85 4.03 -10.56
C ILE A 248 16.79 4.03 -11.76
N GLU A 249 17.84 4.86 -11.75
CA GLU A 249 18.89 4.88 -12.78
C GLU A 249 19.48 3.49 -13.00
N ARG A 250 19.72 2.75 -11.91
CA ARG A 250 20.29 1.41 -11.99
C ARG A 250 19.34 0.42 -12.65
N GLU A 251 18.05 0.46 -12.34
CA GLU A 251 17.05 -0.39 -13.00
C GLU A 251 16.88 -0.02 -14.49
N GLN A 252 16.98 1.28 -14.83
CA GLN A 252 16.98 1.75 -16.22
C GLN A 252 18.17 1.20 -17.02
N GLU A 253 19.37 1.19 -16.46
CA GLU A 253 20.55 0.58 -17.10
C GLU A 253 20.36 -0.92 -17.37
N LEU A 254 19.69 -1.60 -16.44
CA LEU A 254 19.32 -3.01 -16.57
C LEU A 254 18.11 -3.22 -17.51
N LYS A 255 17.55 -2.15 -18.07
CA LYS A 255 16.33 -2.14 -18.89
C LYS A 255 15.12 -2.74 -18.18
N ARG A 256 15.11 -2.68 -16.84
CA ARG A 256 13.99 -3.07 -15.99
C ARG A 256 13.06 -1.88 -15.80
N TRP A 257 12.48 -1.46 -16.92
CA TRP A 257 11.68 -0.24 -17.01
C TRP A 257 10.48 -0.24 -16.07
N ILE A 258 9.85 -1.40 -15.86
CA ILE A 258 8.71 -1.48 -14.94
C ILE A 258 9.14 -1.27 -13.48
N GLU A 259 10.23 -1.89 -13.05
CA GLU A 259 10.77 -1.69 -11.69
C GLU A 259 11.14 -0.22 -11.46
N ALA A 260 11.78 0.41 -12.43
CA ALA A 260 12.10 1.84 -12.40
C ALA A 260 10.83 2.70 -12.28
N SER A 261 9.78 2.36 -13.03
CA SER A 261 8.50 3.07 -13.01
C SER A 261 7.82 2.95 -11.64
N LEU A 262 7.74 1.73 -11.10
CA LEU A 262 7.10 1.45 -9.82
C LEU A 262 7.83 2.10 -8.64
N MET A 263 9.17 2.07 -8.64
CA MET A 263 9.97 2.73 -7.59
C MET A 263 9.76 4.24 -7.59
N ALA A 264 9.77 4.88 -8.77
CA ALA A 264 9.58 6.32 -8.89
C ALA A 264 8.17 6.74 -8.46
N ARG A 265 7.14 6.00 -8.88
CA ARG A 265 5.75 6.26 -8.48
C ARG A 265 5.55 6.11 -6.98
N ARG A 266 6.07 5.02 -6.40
CA ARG A 266 6.01 4.76 -4.95
C ARG A 266 6.64 5.89 -4.15
N PHE A 267 7.81 6.37 -4.57
CA PHE A 267 8.45 7.50 -3.91
C PHE A 267 7.56 8.74 -3.89
N ALA A 268 6.95 9.07 -5.02
CA ALA A 268 6.09 10.25 -5.12
C ALA A 268 4.85 10.15 -4.22
N ILE A 269 4.19 8.98 -4.22
CA ILE A 269 3.00 8.71 -3.40
C ILE A 269 3.31 8.75 -1.90
N MET A 270 4.44 8.14 -1.50
CA MET A 270 4.82 8.06 -0.08
C MET A 270 5.38 9.38 0.46
N ASN A 271 5.72 10.33 -0.41
CA ASN A 271 6.35 11.61 -0.06
C ASN A 271 5.72 12.78 -0.85
N PRO A 272 4.42 13.06 -0.67
CA PRO A 272 3.69 14.06 -1.47
C PRO A 272 4.26 15.48 -1.34
N ASP A 273 4.80 15.84 -0.17
CA ASP A 273 5.38 17.16 0.11
C ASP A 273 6.86 17.28 -0.29
N HIS A 274 7.46 16.22 -0.84
CA HIS A 274 8.88 16.21 -1.17
C HIS A 274 9.17 17.05 -2.44
N PRO A 275 10.23 17.88 -2.48
CA PRO A 275 10.50 18.77 -3.63
C PRO A 275 10.67 18.04 -4.98
N GLN A 276 11.07 16.77 -4.95
CA GLN A 276 11.25 15.91 -6.13
C GLN A 276 10.05 14.98 -6.43
N MET A 277 8.91 15.19 -5.77
CA MET A 277 7.69 14.40 -6.02
C MET A 277 7.26 14.45 -7.49
N GLU A 278 7.19 15.65 -8.09
CA GLU A 278 6.80 15.81 -9.50
C GLU A 278 7.81 15.17 -10.46
N GLU A 279 9.11 15.29 -10.16
CA GLU A 279 10.18 14.64 -10.94
C GLU A 279 10.03 13.12 -10.90
N ALA A 280 9.75 12.56 -9.72
CA ALA A 280 9.54 11.13 -9.55
C ALA A 280 8.31 10.62 -10.33
N LEU A 281 7.20 11.36 -10.36
CA LEU A 281 6.05 11.02 -11.20
C LEU A 281 6.38 11.08 -12.69
N ALA A 282 7.12 12.09 -13.14
CA ALA A 282 7.55 12.19 -14.53
C ALA A 282 8.45 10.99 -14.93
N GLN A 283 9.39 10.60 -14.07
CA GLN A 283 10.21 9.40 -14.27
C GLN A 283 9.37 8.13 -14.27
N ALA A 284 8.36 8.04 -13.41
CA ALA A 284 7.47 6.88 -13.38
C ALA A 284 6.78 6.67 -14.73
N GLU A 285 6.24 7.74 -15.31
CA GLU A 285 5.53 7.70 -16.59
C GLU A 285 6.46 7.42 -17.77
N GLU A 286 7.63 8.08 -17.82
CA GLU A 286 8.63 7.81 -18.87
C GLU A 286 9.04 6.35 -18.90
N ASN A 287 9.34 5.78 -17.72
CA ASN A 287 9.72 4.39 -17.59
C ASN A 287 8.58 3.43 -17.96
N LEU A 288 7.32 3.76 -17.65
CA LEU A 288 6.16 2.97 -18.07
C LEU A 288 6.03 2.94 -19.60
N VAL A 289 6.23 4.07 -20.28
CA VAL A 289 6.23 4.15 -21.75
C VAL A 289 7.35 3.29 -22.35
N LEU A 290 8.56 3.33 -21.75
CA LEU A 290 9.68 2.49 -22.17
C LEU A 290 9.39 0.98 -21.98
N TYR A 291 8.75 0.62 -20.87
CA TYR A 291 8.29 -0.74 -20.61
C TYR A 291 7.33 -1.22 -21.70
N GLN A 292 6.27 -0.45 -21.98
CA GLN A 292 5.30 -0.79 -23.02
C GLN A 292 5.95 -0.88 -24.41
N LYS A 293 6.88 0.04 -24.74
CA LYS A 293 7.64 -0.03 -25.99
C LYS A 293 8.46 -1.32 -26.08
N SER A 294 9.07 -1.74 -24.98
CA SER A 294 9.84 -2.99 -24.92
C SER A 294 8.96 -4.22 -25.15
N LEU A 295 7.78 -4.28 -24.53
CA LEU A 295 6.80 -5.35 -24.74
C LEU A 295 6.32 -5.39 -26.20
N ARG A 296 5.96 -4.25 -26.81
CA ARG A 296 5.55 -4.18 -28.22
C ARG A 296 6.65 -4.64 -29.17
N ALA A 297 7.92 -4.33 -28.87
CA ALA A 297 9.06 -4.79 -29.66
C ALA A 297 9.24 -6.31 -29.58
N GLN A 298 9.08 -6.90 -28.39
CA GLN A 298 9.12 -8.36 -28.19
C GLN A 298 8.02 -9.07 -28.98
N LEU A 299 6.81 -8.50 -29.05
CA LEU A 299 5.69 -9.05 -29.84
C LEU A 299 5.92 -8.99 -31.37
N ARG A 300 6.63 -7.98 -31.88
CA ARG A 300 6.88 -7.82 -33.33
C ARG A 300 8.02 -8.69 -33.86
N GLY A 301 8.98 -9.07 -33.01
CA GLY A 301 10.03 -10.01 -33.41
C GLY A 301 9.46 -11.40 -33.65
N SER A 302 10.07 -12.21 -34.52
CA SER A 302 9.71 -13.62 -34.78
C SER A 302 9.83 -14.55 -33.56
N ALA A 303 9.91 -14.00 -32.35
CA ALA A 303 10.03 -14.64 -31.05
C ALA A 303 8.69 -15.14 -30.49
N ILE A 304 7.66 -15.35 -31.31
CA ILE A 304 6.44 -16.09 -30.89
C ILE A 304 6.82 -17.48 -30.36
N ALA A 305 7.94 -18.06 -30.80
CA ALA A 305 8.46 -19.34 -30.29
C ALA A 305 9.25 -19.25 -28.96
N ASN A 306 9.81 -18.09 -28.58
CA ASN A 306 10.69 -17.94 -27.41
C ASN A 306 10.09 -17.11 -26.26
N ILE A 307 8.89 -16.57 -26.42
CA ILE A 307 8.09 -16.00 -25.32
C ILE A 307 7.78 -17.07 -24.23
N ILE A 308 8.05 -18.36 -24.52
CA ILE A 308 7.87 -19.49 -23.61
C ILE A 308 8.88 -19.51 -22.44
N THR A 309 9.99 -18.74 -22.46
CA THR A 309 11.03 -18.88 -21.40
C THR A 309 11.34 -17.60 -20.62
N GLY A 310 10.84 -16.45 -21.06
CA GLY A 310 11.00 -15.18 -20.35
C GLY A 310 9.64 -14.63 -19.96
N VAL A 311 9.33 -14.70 -18.67
CA VAL A 311 8.18 -14.14 -17.94
C VAL A 311 6.93 -15.04 -17.82
N LEU A 312 6.46 -15.82 -18.81
CA LEU A 312 5.09 -16.40 -18.72
C LEU A 312 4.87 -17.80 -19.31
N GLY A 313 5.84 -18.71 -19.21
CA GLY A 313 5.74 -20.04 -19.82
C GLY A 313 5.79 -21.21 -18.85
N TYR A 314 4.78 -21.41 -18.00
CA TYR A 314 4.34 -22.75 -17.58
C TYR A 314 2.89 -22.73 -17.06
N ALA A 315 2.17 -23.81 -17.35
CA ALA A 315 0.71 -23.94 -17.35
C ALA A 315 -0.02 -23.66 -16.02
N PHE A 316 -1.05 -22.81 -16.08
CA PHE A 316 -2.06 -22.61 -15.04
C PHE A 316 -3.28 -23.51 -15.33
N THR A 317 -3.54 -24.52 -14.49
CA THR A 317 -4.80 -25.30 -14.57
C THR A 317 -5.66 -25.19 -13.30
N GLY A 318 -5.62 -24.06 -12.57
CA GLY A 318 -6.47 -23.92 -11.39
C GLY A 318 -6.45 -22.63 -10.56
N GLY A 319 -5.80 -21.54 -10.99
CA GLY A 319 -5.83 -20.24 -10.28
C GLY A 319 -6.80 -19.24 -10.90
N LEU A 320 -7.04 -18.10 -10.23
CA LEU A 320 -7.97 -17.03 -10.63
C LEU A 320 -7.80 -16.55 -12.09
N LEU A 321 -6.57 -16.56 -12.60
CA LEU A 321 -6.25 -16.17 -13.97
C LEU A 321 -6.69 -17.22 -15.03
N GLY A 322 -7.00 -18.45 -14.62
CA GLY A 322 -7.14 -19.57 -15.54
C GLY A 322 -5.86 -19.79 -16.37
N PRO A 323 -5.92 -20.63 -17.42
CA PRO A 323 -4.82 -20.79 -18.36
C PRO A 323 -4.68 -19.55 -19.25
N LEU A 324 -4.02 -18.48 -18.76
CA LEU A 324 -3.57 -17.41 -19.65
C LEU A 324 -2.35 -17.86 -20.44
N SER A 325 -2.41 -17.67 -21.76
CA SER A 325 -1.22 -17.79 -22.59
C SER A 325 -0.27 -16.61 -22.34
N ALA A 326 1.02 -16.82 -22.56
CA ALA A 326 2.02 -15.75 -22.45
C ALA A 326 1.67 -14.53 -23.34
N LEU A 327 1.02 -14.74 -24.49
CA LEU A 327 0.53 -13.68 -25.36
C LEU A 327 -0.58 -12.87 -24.69
N GLN A 328 -1.57 -13.53 -24.07
CA GLN A 328 -2.66 -12.85 -23.36
C GLN A 328 -2.12 -12.03 -22.19
N THR A 329 -1.24 -12.58 -21.37
CA THR A 329 -0.67 -11.82 -20.26
C THR A 329 0.19 -10.66 -20.75
N THR A 330 0.94 -10.82 -21.85
CA THR A 330 1.69 -9.70 -22.46
C THR A 330 0.75 -8.59 -22.95
N MET A 331 -0.41 -8.94 -23.51
CA MET A 331 -1.41 -7.94 -23.92
C MET A 331 -2.03 -7.23 -22.72
N LEU A 332 -2.34 -7.93 -21.63
CA LEU A 332 -2.84 -7.32 -20.40
C LEU A 332 -1.80 -6.36 -19.76
N LEU A 333 -0.52 -6.76 -19.74
CA LEU A 333 0.56 -5.89 -19.26
C LEU A 333 0.76 -4.65 -20.14
N LEU A 334 0.43 -4.73 -21.44
CA LEU A 334 0.43 -3.58 -22.35
C LEU A 334 -0.72 -2.61 -22.10
N GLU A 335 -1.86 -3.10 -21.63
CA GLU A 335 -2.99 -2.28 -21.17
C GLU A 335 -2.69 -1.60 -19.82
N GLY A 336 -1.61 -2.03 -19.16
CA GLY A 336 -1.16 -1.50 -17.89
C GLY A 336 -1.93 -2.06 -16.71
N GLU A 337 -1.73 -1.42 -15.57
CA GLU A 337 -2.25 -1.87 -14.28
C GLU A 337 -3.78 -1.96 -14.23
N ALA A 338 -4.47 -0.93 -14.72
CA ALA A 338 -5.93 -0.88 -14.74
C ALA A 338 -6.56 -1.93 -15.68
N GLY A 339 -5.98 -2.14 -16.86
CA GLY A 339 -6.46 -3.14 -17.81
C GLY A 339 -6.29 -4.57 -17.30
N LEU A 340 -5.12 -4.86 -16.70
CA LEU A 340 -4.91 -6.12 -15.99
C LEU A 340 -5.96 -6.30 -14.89
N GLY A 341 -6.13 -5.30 -14.03
CA GLY A 341 -7.12 -5.30 -12.96
C GLY A 341 -8.52 -5.67 -13.42
N ALA A 342 -9.02 -4.94 -14.42
CA ALA A 342 -10.36 -5.17 -14.99
C ALA A 342 -10.55 -6.61 -15.48
N LYS A 343 -9.52 -7.19 -16.14
CA LYS A 343 -9.62 -8.57 -16.61
C LYS A 343 -9.63 -9.59 -15.49
N VAL A 344 -8.81 -9.39 -14.46
CA VAL A 344 -8.77 -10.30 -13.30
C VAL A 344 -10.08 -10.20 -12.51
N THR A 345 -10.64 -9.00 -12.37
CA THR A 345 -11.96 -8.79 -11.74
C THR A 345 -13.07 -9.54 -12.47
N GLU A 346 -13.13 -9.50 -13.80
CA GLU A 346 -14.12 -10.28 -14.58
C GLU A 346 -14.07 -11.78 -14.24
N GLN A 347 -12.86 -12.32 -14.09
CA GLN A 347 -12.67 -13.74 -13.73
C GLN A 347 -13.01 -14.03 -12.26
N ALA A 348 -12.74 -13.09 -11.35
CA ALA A 348 -13.08 -13.21 -9.94
C ALA A 348 -14.60 -13.20 -9.73
N LEU A 349 -15.32 -12.25 -10.36
CA LEU A 349 -16.77 -12.15 -10.27
C LEU A 349 -17.49 -13.38 -10.86
N ALA A 350 -16.87 -14.09 -11.80
CA ALA A 350 -17.41 -15.33 -12.35
C ALA A 350 -17.26 -16.55 -11.42
N GLN A 351 -16.41 -16.46 -10.38
CA GLN A 351 -16.05 -17.59 -9.51
C GLN A 351 -16.44 -17.39 -8.05
N LEU A 352 -16.52 -16.15 -7.59
CA LEU A 352 -16.79 -15.81 -6.21
C LEU A 352 -18.30 -15.59 -5.97
N PRO A 353 -18.83 -16.04 -4.81
CA PRO A 353 -20.20 -15.71 -4.42
C PRO A 353 -20.27 -14.25 -3.97
N ILE A 354 -20.76 -13.36 -4.83
CA ILE A 354 -20.84 -11.92 -4.54
C ILE A 354 -22.15 -11.61 -3.81
N VAL A 355 -22.06 -10.81 -2.75
CA VAL A 355 -23.23 -10.28 -2.03
C VAL A 355 -23.86 -9.15 -2.86
N GLU A 356 -25.17 -9.26 -3.09
CA GLU A 356 -25.96 -8.26 -3.84
C GLU A 356 -26.87 -7.40 -2.94
N ASP A 357 -26.87 -7.62 -1.62
CA ASP A 357 -27.67 -6.81 -0.68
C ASP A 357 -27.20 -5.35 -0.72
N PRO A 358 -28.07 -4.41 -1.12
CA PRO A 358 -27.65 -3.03 -1.38
C PRO A 358 -27.17 -2.31 -0.13
N GLU A 359 -27.68 -2.66 1.05
CA GLU A 359 -27.28 -2.03 2.31
C GLU A 359 -25.83 -2.37 2.67
N VAL A 360 -25.45 -3.65 2.51
CA VAL A 360 -24.08 -4.12 2.73
C VAL A 360 -23.12 -3.59 1.67
N VAL A 361 -23.52 -3.63 0.40
CA VAL A 361 -22.70 -3.17 -0.72
C VAL A 361 -22.47 -1.66 -0.65
N ASP A 362 -23.53 -0.86 -0.43
CA ASP A 362 -23.41 0.59 -0.31
C ASP A 362 -22.60 1.00 0.91
N TYR A 363 -22.70 0.25 2.01
CA TYR A 363 -21.88 0.47 3.21
C TYR A 363 -20.39 0.35 2.93
N VAL A 364 -19.96 -0.79 2.38
CA VAL A 364 -18.54 -1.03 2.05
C VAL A 364 -18.05 -0.07 0.98
N SER A 365 -18.87 0.16 -0.06
CA SER A 365 -18.55 1.10 -1.13
C SER A 365 -18.39 2.52 -0.61
N ALA A 366 -19.26 2.99 0.30
CA ALA A 366 -19.14 4.33 0.87
C ALA A 366 -17.83 4.53 1.64
N ILE A 367 -17.45 3.56 2.49
CA ILE A 367 -16.18 3.60 3.23
C ILE A 367 -15.01 3.61 2.23
N GLY A 368 -15.01 2.65 1.30
CA GLY A 368 -13.95 2.49 0.32
C GLY A 368 -13.76 3.71 -0.57
N GLN A 369 -14.84 4.30 -1.09
CA GLN A 369 -14.76 5.49 -1.94
C GLN A 369 -14.26 6.72 -1.18
N GLN A 370 -14.65 6.88 0.10
CA GLN A 370 -14.16 7.96 0.95
C GLN A 370 -12.64 7.86 1.17
N LEU A 371 -12.12 6.65 1.38
CA LEU A 371 -10.69 6.38 1.52
C LEU A 371 -9.95 6.56 0.18
N ALA A 372 -10.51 6.04 -0.91
CA ALA A 372 -9.91 6.13 -2.23
C ALA A 372 -9.74 7.59 -2.71
N ALA A 373 -10.69 8.47 -2.37
CA ALA A 373 -10.66 9.88 -2.74
C ALA A 373 -9.44 10.65 -2.19
N VAL A 374 -8.78 10.11 -1.16
CA VAL A 374 -7.58 10.72 -0.54
C VAL A 374 -6.32 9.88 -0.76
N ALA A 375 -6.41 8.80 -1.55
CA ALA A 375 -5.32 7.83 -1.72
C ALA A 375 -4.35 8.17 -2.88
N GLY A 376 -4.64 9.19 -3.70
CA GLY A 376 -3.69 9.80 -4.64
C GLY A 376 -3.53 9.11 -6.01
N ARG A 377 -4.42 8.18 -6.40
CA ARG A 377 -4.46 7.55 -7.74
C ARG A 377 -5.80 7.81 -8.43
N ASP A 378 -6.05 9.07 -8.78
CA ASP A 378 -7.33 9.52 -9.37
C ASP A 378 -7.62 8.87 -10.74
N GLU A 379 -6.61 8.32 -11.41
CA GLU A 379 -6.78 7.60 -12.67
C GLU A 379 -7.38 6.19 -12.50
N PHE A 380 -7.45 5.67 -11.27
CA PHE A 380 -8.08 4.39 -10.99
C PHE A 380 -9.60 4.49 -10.86
N GLU A 381 -10.30 3.53 -11.43
CA GLU A 381 -11.72 3.33 -11.17
C GLU A 381 -11.88 2.40 -9.96
N TYR A 382 -11.93 2.97 -8.77
CA TYR A 382 -12.09 2.20 -7.54
C TYR A 382 -13.45 1.49 -7.49
N GLN A 383 -13.42 0.18 -7.22
CA GLN A 383 -14.63 -0.64 -7.08
C GLN A 383 -14.45 -1.57 -5.88
N PHE A 384 -15.52 -1.69 -5.10
CA PHE A 384 -15.54 -2.47 -3.86
C PHE A 384 -16.58 -3.58 -3.98
N PHE A 385 -16.16 -4.80 -3.68
CA PHE A 385 -16.99 -6.01 -3.80
C PHE A 385 -17.04 -6.73 -2.47
N VAL A 386 -18.21 -7.24 -2.11
CA VAL A 386 -18.40 -8.04 -0.91
C VAL A 386 -18.57 -9.49 -1.32
N VAL A 387 -17.71 -10.37 -0.79
CA VAL A 387 -17.73 -11.80 -1.05
C VAL A 387 -18.40 -12.50 0.13
N LEU A 388 -19.38 -13.36 -0.18
CA LEU A 388 -20.08 -14.17 0.82
C LEU A 388 -19.19 -15.34 1.23
N ASP A 389 -18.39 -15.11 2.27
CA ASP A 389 -17.40 -16.03 2.80
C ASP A 389 -17.20 -15.72 4.30
N GLU A 390 -17.33 -16.72 5.15
CA GLU A 390 -17.14 -16.57 6.61
C GLU A 390 -15.66 -16.39 7.03
N ASN A 391 -14.72 -16.70 6.14
CA ASN A 391 -13.31 -16.47 6.42
C ASN A 391 -13.01 -14.97 6.46
N VAL A 392 -12.26 -14.54 7.47
CA VAL A 392 -11.70 -13.19 7.55
C VAL A 392 -10.63 -13.03 6.47
N ASN A 393 -10.98 -12.29 5.42
CA ASN A 393 -10.07 -11.93 4.33
C ASN A 393 -10.53 -10.66 3.61
N ALA A 394 -9.59 -10.01 2.95
CA ALA A 394 -9.81 -9.03 1.91
C ALA A 394 -8.62 -9.07 0.94
N PHE A 395 -8.78 -8.50 -0.24
CA PHE A 395 -7.66 -8.37 -1.17
C PHE A 395 -7.93 -7.26 -2.20
N ALA A 396 -6.87 -6.59 -2.60
CA ALA A 396 -6.86 -5.67 -3.72
C ALA A 396 -6.25 -6.31 -4.97
N LEU A 397 -6.96 -6.19 -6.08
CA LEU A 397 -6.42 -6.43 -7.41
C LEU A 397 -5.88 -5.12 -8.00
N PRO A 398 -4.96 -5.19 -8.98
CA PRO A 398 -4.47 -4.02 -9.71
C PRO A 398 -5.59 -3.08 -10.16
N GLY A 399 -5.31 -1.77 -10.20
CA GLY A 399 -6.27 -0.78 -10.72
C GLY A 399 -7.44 -0.44 -9.81
N GLY A 400 -7.29 -0.63 -8.49
CA GLY A 400 -8.25 -0.14 -7.49
C GLY A 400 -9.46 -1.04 -7.24
N LYS A 401 -9.38 -2.34 -7.54
CA LYS A 401 -10.50 -3.28 -7.34
C LYS A 401 -10.30 -4.02 -6.02
N VAL A 402 -11.13 -3.75 -5.03
CA VAL A 402 -10.98 -4.27 -3.66
C VAL A 402 -12.13 -5.22 -3.33
N PHE A 403 -11.80 -6.38 -2.77
CA PHE A 403 -12.74 -7.40 -2.34
C PHE A 403 -12.64 -7.57 -0.83
N VAL A 404 -13.77 -7.67 -0.14
CA VAL A 404 -13.83 -7.94 1.30
C VAL A 404 -14.79 -9.08 1.56
N ASN A 405 -14.39 -10.03 2.40
CA ASN A 405 -15.26 -11.13 2.80
C ASN A 405 -16.25 -10.68 3.88
N THR A 406 -17.44 -11.27 3.91
CA THR A 406 -18.41 -11.08 5.00
C THR A 406 -17.83 -11.42 6.37
N GLY A 407 -16.92 -12.40 6.45
CA GLY A 407 -16.19 -12.75 7.67
C GLY A 407 -15.35 -11.60 8.22
N ALA A 408 -14.71 -10.80 7.35
CA ALA A 408 -13.94 -9.64 7.79
C ALA A 408 -14.84 -8.55 8.39
N ILE A 409 -16.01 -8.31 7.80
CA ILE A 409 -17.03 -7.40 8.34
C ILE A 409 -17.56 -7.91 9.68
N ALA A 410 -17.73 -9.23 9.82
CA ALA A 410 -18.21 -9.85 11.04
C ALA A 410 -17.17 -9.86 12.17
N ALA A 411 -15.87 -9.92 11.86
CA ALA A 411 -14.80 -9.93 12.85
C ALA A 411 -14.50 -8.54 13.45
N THR A 412 -14.64 -7.46 12.66
CA THR A 412 -14.42 -6.11 13.15
C THR A 412 -15.51 -5.66 14.14
N ASN A 413 -15.15 -4.71 15.01
CA ASN A 413 -16.00 -4.16 16.08
C ASN A 413 -16.45 -2.72 15.78
N SER A 414 -15.79 -2.02 14.86
CA SER A 414 -16.13 -0.66 14.45
C SER A 414 -15.98 -0.44 12.95
N GLU A 415 -16.64 0.61 12.42
CA GLU A 415 -16.46 1.03 11.03
C GLU A 415 -15.01 1.50 10.79
N ALA A 416 -14.36 2.11 11.77
CA ALA A 416 -12.96 2.52 11.68
C ALA A 416 -11.99 1.34 11.55
N GLU A 417 -12.26 0.21 12.20
CA GLU A 417 -11.46 -1.02 12.03
C GLU A 417 -11.64 -1.60 10.62
N LEU A 418 -12.87 -1.66 10.11
CA LEU A 418 -13.13 -2.08 8.72
C LEU A 418 -12.51 -1.10 7.72
N ALA A 419 -12.59 0.21 7.98
CA ALA A 419 -11.93 1.24 7.20
C ALA A 419 -10.40 1.05 7.21
N GLY A 420 -9.81 0.65 8.34
CA GLY A 420 -8.39 0.30 8.41
C GLY A 420 -8.01 -0.88 7.51
N LEU A 421 -8.82 -1.94 7.49
CA LEU A 421 -8.63 -3.05 6.56
C LEU A 421 -8.74 -2.62 5.10
N LEU A 422 -9.75 -1.81 4.77
CA LEU A 422 -9.91 -1.30 3.39
C LEU A 422 -8.79 -0.33 3.01
N ALA A 423 -8.32 0.52 3.92
CA ALA A 423 -7.21 1.45 3.69
C ALA A 423 -5.90 0.70 3.41
N HIS A 424 -5.65 -0.39 4.14
CA HIS A 424 -4.52 -1.30 3.90
C HIS A 424 -4.57 -1.92 2.49
N GLU A 425 -5.73 -2.43 2.07
CA GLU A 425 -5.90 -2.99 0.72
C GLU A 425 -5.82 -1.93 -0.38
N ILE A 426 -6.41 -0.75 -0.16
CA ILE A 426 -6.25 0.39 -1.07
C ILE A 426 -4.76 0.76 -1.20
N ALA A 427 -3.99 0.72 -0.11
CA ALA A 427 -2.56 0.98 -0.15
C ALA A 427 -1.80 -0.03 -1.03
N HIS A 428 -2.13 -1.32 -0.96
CA HIS A 428 -1.57 -2.32 -1.88
C HIS A 428 -1.87 -2.01 -3.35
N ALA A 429 -3.09 -1.57 -3.67
CA ALA A 429 -3.44 -1.15 -5.03
C ALA A 429 -2.69 0.11 -5.46
N VAL A 430 -2.65 1.13 -4.59
CA VAL A 430 -2.04 2.43 -4.87
C VAL A 430 -0.54 2.33 -5.09
N LEU A 431 0.13 1.51 -4.29
CA LEU A 431 1.57 1.24 -4.38
C LEU A 431 1.91 0.16 -5.42
N SER A 432 0.89 -0.31 -6.16
CA SER A 432 1.04 -1.26 -7.27
C SER A 432 1.68 -2.60 -6.86
N HIS A 433 1.52 -3.04 -5.61
CA HIS A 433 2.11 -4.28 -5.11
C HIS A 433 1.62 -5.50 -5.89
N GLY A 434 0.32 -5.59 -6.15
CA GLY A 434 -0.25 -6.67 -6.96
C GLY A 434 0.29 -6.67 -8.39
N PHE A 435 0.45 -5.49 -9.00
CA PHE A 435 1.03 -5.36 -10.35
C PHE A 435 2.51 -5.77 -10.37
N GLN A 436 3.27 -5.38 -9.35
CA GLN A 436 4.68 -5.77 -9.18
C GLN A 436 4.82 -7.30 -9.11
N LEU A 437 3.98 -7.99 -8.32
CA LEU A 437 3.99 -9.45 -8.23
C LEU A 437 3.72 -10.13 -9.58
N VAL A 438 2.86 -9.53 -10.41
CA VAL A 438 2.59 -10.03 -11.78
C VAL A 438 3.81 -9.84 -12.66
N THR A 439 4.43 -8.66 -12.64
CA THR A 439 5.53 -8.31 -13.53
C THR A 439 6.82 -9.04 -13.20
N GLU A 440 7.02 -9.41 -11.94
CA GLU A 440 8.13 -10.26 -11.48
C GLU A 440 7.92 -11.76 -11.81
N GLY A 441 6.72 -12.15 -12.25
CA GLY A 441 6.33 -13.56 -12.45
C GLY A 441 6.08 -14.34 -11.14
N SER A 442 6.12 -13.65 -10.00
CA SER A 442 5.95 -14.20 -8.66
C SER A 442 4.49 -14.54 -8.31
N LEU A 443 3.52 -14.01 -9.06
CA LEU A 443 2.09 -14.26 -8.83
C LEU A 443 1.73 -15.77 -8.90
N THR A 444 2.38 -16.52 -9.79
CA THR A 444 2.16 -17.97 -9.96
C THR A 444 2.50 -18.78 -8.71
N ALA A 445 3.50 -18.34 -7.94
CA ALA A 445 3.89 -18.97 -6.67
C ALA A 445 2.95 -18.58 -5.52
N ASN A 446 2.31 -17.41 -5.60
CA ASN A 446 1.44 -16.87 -4.56
C ASN A 446 0.01 -17.42 -4.62
N ILE A 447 -0.57 -17.56 -5.81
CA ILE A 447 -1.94 -18.09 -6.00
C ILE A 447 -2.00 -19.63 -5.83
N ALA A 448 -0.86 -20.31 -5.79
CA ALA A 448 -0.80 -21.78 -5.73
C ALA A 448 -1.11 -22.40 -4.35
N GLN A 449 -1.45 -21.60 -3.33
CA GLN A 449 -1.90 -22.14 -2.04
C GLN A 449 -3.36 -22.58 -2.14
N TYR A 450 -3.54 -23.84 -2.52
CA TYR A 450 -4.81 -24.55 -2.41
C TYR A 450 -5.18 -24.67 -0.93
N ILE A 451 -5.93 -23.71 -0.39
CA ILE A 451 -6.56 -23.85 0.92
C ILE A 451 -7.97 -24.40 0.67
N PRO A 452 -8.24 -25.69 0.96
CA PRO A 452 -9.58 -26.22 0.82
C PRO A 452 -10.53 -25.43 1.73
N TYR A 453 -11.51 -24.79 1.10
CA TYR A 453 -12.63 -24.13 1.75
C TYR A 453 -13.37 -25.13 2.66
N VAL A 454 -13.67 -24.74 3.90
CA VAL A 454 -14.49 -25.55 4.81
C VAL A 454 -15.95 -25.24 4.48
N GLY A 455 -16.53 -26.01 3.55
CA GLY A 455 -17.95 -25.87 3.23
C GLY A 455 -18.29 -26.24 1.79
N ASN A 456 -18.01 -27.48 1.37
CA ASN A 456 -18.46 -28.17 0.12
C ASN A 456 -18.46 -27.43 -1.24
N THR A 457 -18.12 -26.14 -1.32
CA THR A 457 -17.96 -25.36 -2.53
C THR A 457 -16.51 -25.45 -2.96
N ALA A 458 -16.30 -25.78 -4.23
CA ALA A 458 -14.99 -25.83 -4.87
C ALA A 458 -14.45 -24.41 -5.16
N ALA A 459 -14.62 -23.47 -4.23
CA ALA A 459 -14.12 -22.11 -4.34
C ALA A 459 -12.67 -22.06 -3.85
N ASN A 460 -11.77 -21.55 -4.70
CA ASN A 460 -10.38 -21.34 -4.33
C ASN A 460 -10.25 -19.97 -3.64
N LEU A 461 -9.62 -19.93 -2.47
CA LEU A 461 -9.29 -18.67 -1.79
C LEU A 461 -8.20 -17.92 -2.59
N ILE A 462 -8.39 -16.61 -2.79
CA ILE A 462 -7.36 -15.74 -3.37
C ILE A 462 -6.40 -15.34 -2.27
N VAL A 463 -5.16 -15.79 -2.39
CA VAL A 463 -4.07 -15.53 -1.44
C VAL A 463 -2.97 -14.81 -2.20
N LEU A 464 -2.75 -13.53 -1.89
CA LEU A 464 -1.60 -12.76 -2.36
C LEU A 464 -0.61 -12.66 -1.20
N ASN A 465 0.58 -13.27 -1.33
CA ASN A 465 1.63 -13.08 -0.33
C ASN A 465 2.52 -11.92 -0.75
N TYR A 466 2.47 -10.85 0.03
CA TYR A 466 3.34 -9.70 -0.14
C TYR A 466 4.61 -9.85 0.70
N SER A 467 5.67 -9.14 0.30
CA SER A 467 6.89 -9.10 1.09
C SER A 467 6.67 -8.32 2.39
N ARG A 468 7.52 -8.52 3.40
CA ARG A 468 7.45 -7.74 4.65
C ARG A 468 7.58 -6.23 4.42
N ASP A 469 8.35 -5.83 3.40
CA ASP A 469 8.51 -4.42 3.03
C ASP A 469 7.20 -3.88 2.43
N MET A 470 6.54 -4.64 1.55
CA MET A 470 5.24 -4.27 0.97
C MET A 470 4.14 -4.16 2.05
N GLU A 471 4.10 -5.08 3.02
CA GLU A 471 3.17 -5.02 4.15
C GLU A 471 3.39 -3.75 4.98
N LYS A 472 4.66 -3.42 5.26
CA LYS A 472 5.01 -2.21 6.01
C LYS A 472 4.65 -0.94 5.25
N GLU A 473 4.89 -0.91 3.94
CA GLU A 473 4.50 0.20 3.07
C GLU A 473 2.97 0.38 3.05
N ALA A 474 2.22 -0.72 2.94
CA ALA A 474 0.76 -0.70 2.97
C ALA A 474 0.20 -0.24 4.33
N ASP A 475 0.82 -0.63 5.44
CA ASP A 475 0.45 -0.19 6.79
C ASP A 475 0.63 1.32 6.98
N ILE A 476 1.83 1.82 6.64
CA ILE A 476 2.18 3.22 6.80
C ILE A 476 1.26 4.07 5.92
N PHE A 477 1.09 3.68 4.65
CA PHE A 477 0.27 4.44 3.72
C PHE A 477 -1.23 4.32 4.05
N GLY A 478 -1.72 3.14 4.42
CA GLY A 478 -3.09 2.92 4.88
C GLY A 478 -3.43 3.76 6.10
N THR A 479 -2.51 3.88 7.06
CA THR A 479 -2.65 4.76 8.23
C THR A 479 -2.71 6.24 7.81
N ARG A 480 -1.93 6.65 6.81
CA ARG A 480 -1.99 8.02 6.26
C ARG A 480 -3.29 8.30 5.48
N ILE A 481 -3.83 7.30 4.78
CA ILE A 481 -5.16 7.38 4.16
C ILE A 481 -6.21 7.63 5.25
N LEU A 482 -6.15 6.89 6.37
CA LEU A 482 -7.06 7.11 7.51
C LEU A 482 -6.91 8.52 8.08
N ALA A 483 -5.68 9.00 8.28
CA ALA A 483 -5.39 10.34 8.78
C ALA A 483 -5.86 11.48 7.85
N ALA A 484 -6.00 11.18 6.55
CA ALA A 484 -6.60 12.09 5.57
C ALA A 484 -8.13 11.93 5.47
N SER A 485 -8.73 11.10 6.32
CA SER A 485 -10.16 10.79 6.36
C SER A 485 -10.77 11.13 7.73
N PRO A 486 -12.11 11.07 7.87
CA PRO A 486 -12.79 11.21 9.16
C PRO A 486 -12.58 10.07 10.17
N TYR A 487 -12.07 8.91 9.75
CA TYR A 487 -11.93 7.73 10.62
C TYR A 487 -10.80 7.90 11.63
N ALA A 488 -10.86 7.16 12.74
CA ALA A 488 -9.77 7.13 13.69
C ALA A 488 -8.48 6.55 13.06
N ASP A 489 -7.36 7.28 13.22
CA ASP A 489 -6.08 6.97 12.56
C ASP A 489 -5.47 5.64 12.99
N ASP A 490 -5.89 5.09 14.13
CA ASP A 490 -5.46 3.79 14.63
C ASP A 490 -6.28 2.61 14.09
N GLY A 491 -7.14 2.82 13.09
CA GLY A 491 -7.98 1.78 12.48
C GLY A 491 -7.21 0.57 11.95
N VAL A 492 -6.10 0.77 11.22
CA VAL A 492 -5.23 -0.33 10.73
C VAL A 492 -4.67 -1.14 11.91
N ARG A 493 -4.16 -0.43 12.92
CA ARG A 493 -3.62 -1.03 14.15
C ARG A 493 -4.70 -1.80 14.92
N ASN A 494 -5.89 -1.23 15.07
CA ASN A 494 -6.98 -1.81 15.85
C ASN A 494 -7.54 -3.06 15.16
N MET A 495 -7.70 -3.02 13.83
CA MET A 495 -8.06 -4.20 13.07
C MET A 495 -7.07 -5.35 13.32
N MET A 496 -5.76 -5.11 13.24
CA MET A 496 -4.77 -6.15 13.51
C MET A 496 -4.84 -6.68 14.95
N ALA A 497 -5.06 -5.78 15.92
CA ALA A 497 -5.19 -6.16 17.32
C ALA A 497 -6.44 -7.02 17.57
N VAL A 498 -7.57 -6.67 16.95
CA VAL A 498 -8.82 -7.43 17.03
C VAL A 498 -8.64 -8.83 16.46
N LEU A 499 -8.10 -8.94 15.24
CA LEU A 499 -7.86 -10.25 14.63
C LEU A 499 -6.84 -11.08 15.41
N ALA A 500 -5.83 -10.44 16.01
CA ALA A 500 -4.83 -11.15 16.81
C ALA A 500 -5.43 -11.70 18.12
N GLU A 501 -6.34 -10.96 18.75
CA GLU A 501 -6.99 -11.36 19.99
C GLU A 501 -8.08 -12.42 19.74
N GLU A 502 -8.92 -12.23 18.73
CA GLU A 502 -10.03 -13.14 18.39
C GLU A 502 -9.53 -14.55 18.04
N TYR A 503 -8.38 -14.64 17.39
CA TYR A 503 -7.82 -15.91 16.91
C TYR A 503 -6.59 -16.38 17.69
N LYS A 504 -6.29 -15.79 18.85
CA LYS A 504 -5.09 -16.13 19.64
C LYS A 504 -5.01 -17.60 20.06
N ASP A 505 -6.17 -18.21 20.31
CA ASP A 505 -6.33 -19.58 20.81
C ASP A 505 -6.74 -20.56 19.69
N GLU A 506 -6.94 -20.06 18.46
CA GLU A 506 -7.38 -20.87 17.33
C GLU A 506 -6.21 -21.65 16.71
N PRO A 507 -6.37 -22.96 16.42
CA PRO A 507 -5.30 -23.78 15.83
C PRO A 507 -4.86 -23.32 14.43
N ARG A 508 -5.73 -22.57 13.74
CA ARG A 508 -5.45 -21.96 12.45
C ARG A 508 -5.76 -20.46 12.54
N PRO A 509 -4.78 -19.59 12.28
CA PRO A 509 -5.05 -18.16 12.21
C PRO A 509 -5.95 -17.83 11.01
N PRO A 510 -6.58 -16.64 10.99
CA PRO A 510 -7.31 -16.10 9.84
C PRO A 510 -6.55 -16.24 8.54
N VAL A 511 -7.27 -16.40 7.44
CA VAL A 511 -6.71 -16.39 6.08
C VAL A 511 -5.92 -15.10 5.86
N TRP A 512 -6.43 -13.98 6.35
CA TRP A 512 -5.72 -12.70 6.36
C TRP A 512 -4.31 -12.75 6.94
N PHE A 513 -4.06 -13.45 8.05
CA PHE A 513 -2.70 -13.58 8.60
C PHE A 513 -1.79 -14.53 7.81
N SER A 514 -2.37 -15.35 6.92
CA SER A 514 -1.60 -16.18 6.00
C SER A 514 -1.09 -15.35 4.82
N THR A 515 -1.85 -14.36 4.35
CA THR A 515 -1.46 -13.40 3.31
C THR A 515 -0.65 -12.21 3.86
N HIS A 516 -0.95 -11.79 5.08
CA HIS A 516 -0.38 -10.61 5.77
C HIS A 516 0.26 -11.01 7.12
N PRO A 517 1.39 -11.74 7.11
CA PRO A 517 1.99 -12.25 8.35
C PRO A 517 2.55 -11.13 9.25
N GLU A 518 2.65 -11.43 10.55
CA GLU A 518 3.29 -10.63 11.62
C GLU A 518 2.47 -9.48 12.26
N SER A 519 1.54 -9.75 13.18
CA SER A 519 0.77 -8.69 13.85
C SER A 519 1.54 -7.91 14.94
N SER A 520 2.31 -8.56 15.81
CA SER A 520 2.86 -7.88 17.01
C SER A 520 3.88 -6.77 16.72
N GLN A 521 4.80 -6.99 15.77
CA GLN A 521 5.77 -5.97 15.36
C GLN A 521 5.10 -4.85 14.55
N ARG A 522 4.09 -5.20 13.72
CA ARG A 522 3.30 -4.24 12.95
C ARG A 522 2.50 -3.31 13.84
N ILE A 523 1.74 -3.85 14.78
CA ILE A 523 1.05 -3.10 15.83
C ILE A 523 2.05 -2.17 16.52
N LYS A 524 3.20 -2.68 16.95
CA LYS A 524 4.22 -1.87 17.63
C LYS A 524 4.69 -0.66 16.80
N TYR A 525 5.09 -0.84 15.55
CA TYR A 525 5.58 0.32 14.78
C TYR A 525 4.45 1.27 14.36
N LEU A 526 3.22 0.78 14.20
CA LEU A 526 2.05 1.63 13.96
C LEU A 526 1.76 2.49 15.17
N GLU A 527 1.82 1.91 16.37
CA GLU A 527 1.72 2.66 17.63
C GLU A 527 2.81 3.74 17.73
N GLU A 528 4.05 3.39 17.42
CA GLU A 528 5.19 4.32 17.39
C GLU A 528 4.99 5.44 16.35
N MET A 529 4.51 5.12 15.15
CA MET A 529 4.21 6.08 14.09
C MET A 529 3.11 7.06 14.51
N ILE A 530 1.97 6.54 14.99
CA ILE A 530 0.82 7.35 15.43
C ILE A 530 1.25 8.35 16.51
N LEU A 531 2.06 7.91 17.47
CA LEU A 531 2.56 8.79 18.54
C LEU A 531 3.58 9.82 18.00
N LYS A 532 4.52 9.40 17.15
CA LYS A 532 5.59 10.26 16.63
C LYS A 532 5.07 11.33 15.67
N GLU A 533 4.11 10.98 14.82
CA GLU A 533 3.51 11.88 13.83
C GLU A 533 2.31 12.66 14.40
N ASN A 534 1.94 12.43 15.67
CA ASN A 534 0.81 13.06 16.35
C ASN A 534 -0.51 12.88 15.57
N LEU A 535 -0.76 11.65 15.13
CA LEU A 535 -1.96 11.24 14.41
C LEU A 535 -3.17 11.16 15.36
N ASP A 536 -4.36 11.51 14.85
CA ASP A 536 -5.58 11.62 15.64
C ASP A 536 -6.35 10.31 15.70
N ARG A 537 -6.00 9.50 16.69
CA ARG A 537 -6.76 8.28 17.03
C ARG A 537 -8.14 8.53 17.64
N TYR A 538 -8.61 9.78 17.74
CA TYR A 538 -9.91 10.14 18.32
C TYR A 538 -10.89 10.63 17.26
N GLY A 539 -10.76 10.10 16.04
CA GLY A 539 -11.71 10.26 14.93
C GLY A 539 -12.96 9.37 15.05
N TYR A 540 -13.76 9.34 14.00
CA TYR A 540 -15.01 8.59 13.93
C TYR A 540 -14.78 7.07 14.02
N GLU A 541 -15.56 6.38 14.87
CA GLU A 541 -15.49 4.92 15.06
C GLU A 541 -16.62 4.18 14.34
N GLY A 542 -17.83 4.74 14.30
CA GLY A 542 -18.98 4.20 13.57
C GLY A 542 -19.57 2.91 14.15
N ILE A 543 -19.74 2.84 15.47
CA ILE A 543 -20.12 1.62 16.20
C ILE A 543 -21.55 1.14 15.87
N GLU A 544 -22.52 2.06 15.87
CA GLU A 544 -23.94 1.70 15.70
C GLU A 544 -24.22 1.16 14.30
N ARG A 545 -23.75 1.86 13.27
CA ARG A 545 -23.94 1.47 11.86
C ARG A 545 -23.21 0.18 11.54
N HIS A 546 -21.96 0.04 12.00
CA HIS A 546 -21.19 -1.17 11.77
C HIS A 546 -21.88 -2.42 12.37
N ARG A 547 -22.47 -2.30 13.56
CA ARG A 547 -23.23 -3.40 14.16
C ARG A 547 -24.41 -3.85 13.32
N GLN A 548 -25.19 -2.92 12.78
CA GLN A 548 -26.35 -3.23 11.94
C GLN A 548 -25.92 -4.03 10.70
N ILE A 549 -24.81 -3.63 10.07
CA ILE A 549 -24.26 -4.33 8.92
C ILE A 549 -23.70 -5.71 9.32
N LYS A 550 -23.03 -5.81 10.47
CA LYS A 550 -22.54 -7.09 11.03
C LYS A 550 -23.69 -8.09 11.24
N GLU A 551 -24.81 -7.65 11.82
CA GLU A 551 -26.02 -8.48 11.95
C GLU A 551 -26.57 -8.90 10.58
N LYS A 552 -26.58 -7.97 9.61
CA LYS A 552 -27.07 -8.23 8.25
C LYS A 552 -26.21 -9.26 7.51
N VAL A 553 -24.88 -9.16 7.56
CA VAL A 553 -23.99 -10.14 6.91
C VAL A 553 -24.09 -11.52 7.55
N ASN A 554 -24.28 -11.60 8.87
CA ASN A 554 -24.52 -12.87 9.55
C ASN A 554 -25.83 -13.51 9.10
N LEU A 555 -26.90 -12.74 8.95
CA LEU A 555 -28.17 -13.24 8.41
C LEU A 555 -28.05 -13.73 6.97
N LEU A 556 -27.28 -13.03 6.12
CA LEU A 556 -27.01 -13.49 4.74
C LEU A 556 -26.25 -14.82 4.73
N TRP A 557 -25.29 -15.00 5.64
CA TRP A 557 -24.57 -16.25 5.79
C TRP A 557 -25.48 -17.40 6.26
N GLU A 558 -26.32 -17.16 7.28
CA GLU A 558 -27.30 -18.14 7.75
C GLU A 558 -28.28 -18.55 6.65
N GLN A 559 -28.78 -17.60 5.86
CA GLN A 559 -29.64 -17.87 4.70
C GLN A 559 -28.94 -18.75 3.66
N HIS A 560 -27.68 -18.46 3.36
CA HIS A 560 -26.89 -19.27 2.43
C HIS A 560 -26.69 -20.70 2.92
N LEU A 561 -26.37 -20.90 4.21
CA LEU A 561 -26.24 -22.24 4.78
C LEU A 561 -27.58 -23.00 4.78
N GLN A 562 -28.71 -22.30 4.92
CA GLN A 562 -30.05 -22.88 4.79
C GLN A 562 -30.33 -23.33 3.34
N GLU A 563 -30.01 -22.50 2.35
CA GLU A 563 -30.19 -22.78 0.93
C GLU A 563 -29.34 -23.98 0.47
N GLU A 564 -28.11 -24.09 0.96
CA GLU A 564 -27.20 -25.22 0.69
C GLU A 564 -27.54 -26.49 1.51
N GLY A 565 -28.54 -26.42 2.40
CA GLY A 565 -28.92 -27.54 3.26
C GLY A 565 -27.85 -27.94 4.28
N LEU A 566 -26.98 -27.00 4.66
CA LEU A 566 -25.86 -27.18 5.59
C LEU A 566 -26.23 -26.83 7.05
N LEU A 567 -27.37 -26.17 7.28
CA LEU A 567 -27.92 -25.96 8.62
C LEU A 567 -28.74 -27.18 9.09
N PRO A 568 -28.54 -27.68 10.32
CA PRO A 568 -29.36 -28.77 10.88
C PRO A 568 -30.83 -28.36 10.96
N GLU A 569 -31.76 -29.26 10.58
CA GLU A 569 -33.23 -29.01 10.58
C GLU A 569 -33.81 -28.54 11.94
N GLU A 570 -33.07 -28.72 13.05
CA GLU A 570 -33.52 -28.37 14.41
C GLU A 570 -33.24 -26.91 14.84
N GLU A 571 -32.51 -26.10 14.06
CA GLU A 571 -32.37 -24.65 14.31
C GLU A 571 -33.30 -23.78 13.43
N SER A 572 -34.39 -24.38 12.94
CA SER A 572 -35.52 -23.64 12.39
C SER A 572 -36.31 -22.95 13.52
N ILE A 573 -35.71 -21.93 14.16
CA ILE A 573 -36.44 -21.07 15.09
C ILE A 573 -37.42 -20.24 14.28
N GLN A 574 -38.68 -20.64 14.42
CA GLN A 574 -39.91 -19.91 14.13
C GLN A 574 -39.68 -18.40 13.97
N THR A 575 -39.65 -17.95 12.72
CA THR A 575 -39.92 -16.55 12.40
C THR A 575 -41.18 -16.52 11.55
N ILE A 576 -42.02 -15.50 11.80
CA ILE A 576 -43.33 -15.19 11.21
C ILE A 576 -44.54 -15.73 12.00
N ASN A 577 -44.77 -15.15 13.18
CA ASN A 577 -46.03 -14.46 13.54
C ASN A 577 -46.06 -14.13 15.05
N GLN A 578 -45.67 -12.90 15.42
CA GLN A 578 -46.39 -12.05 16.38
C GLN A 578 -45.78 -10.65 16.44
#